data_AF-A0A9P7N474-F1
#
_entry.id   AF-A0A9P7N474-F1
#
_cell.length_a   1.000
_cell.length_b   1.000
_cell.length_c   1.000
_cell.angle_alpha   90.00
_cell.angle_beta   90.00
_cell.angle_gamma   90.00
#
_symmetry.space_group_name_H-M   'P 1'
#
loop_
_entity.id
_entity.type
_entity.pdbx_description
1 polymer ?
#
loop_
_entity_poly.entity_id
_entity_poly.type
_entity_poly.pdbx_seq_one_letter_code
_entity_poly.pdbx_strand_id
1 'polypeptide(L)'
;NVIVPGGQQIYIAPDSSLSFTRPHSAYIPPGSVVTGFTLQDNELVSPSRFFTACADDDAWKVYVPLETSDIAISRRCIAAFRVATAPATNPVWEYV
;
A
#
# COMPACT_ATOMS: atom_id res chain seq x y z
N ASN A 1 12.18 23.78 16.97
CA ASN A 1 11.92 23.14 15.66
C ASN A 1 10.88 22.05 15.89
N VAL A 2 9.70 22.14 15.28
CA VAL A 2 8.68 21.10 15.43
C VAL A 2 9.10 19.93 14.55
N ILE A 3 9.37 18.77 15.16
CA ILE A 3 9.51 17.52 14.43
C ILE A 3 8.12 17.24 13.82
N VAL A 4 7.99 17.47 12.52
CA VAL A 4 6.88 16.92 11.76
C VAL A 4 7.19 15.42 11.65
N PRO A 5 6.28 14.50 12.05
CA PRO A 5 6.53 13.06 11.89
C PRO A 5 6.77 12.77 10.40
N GLY A 6 8.05 12.70 10.02
CA GLY A 6 8.50 12.57 8.66
C GLY A 6 8.33 11.13 8.21
N GLY A 7 7.17 10.82 7.66
CA GLY A 7 6.90 9.54 7.01
C GLY A 7 5.49 9.50 6.44
N GLN A 8 5.36 9.05 5.20
CA GLN A 8 4.08 8.55 4.71
C GLN A 8 3.88 7.15 5.29
N GLN A 9 2.73 6.88 5.88
CA GLN A 9 2.37 5.57 6.38
C GLN A 9 1.56 4.82 5.33
N ILE A 10 1.96 3.57 5.07
CA ILE A 10 1.18 2.65 4.25
C ILE A 10 -0.03 2.11 5.02
N TYR A 11 -1.16 1.99 4.35
CA TYR A 11 -2.37 1.37 4.90
C TYR A 11 -3.21 0.70 3.82
N ILE A 12 -4.09 -0.20 4.23
CA ILE A 12 -5.15 -0.79 3.40
C ILE A 12 -6.42 -0.02 3.70
N ALA A 13 -6.98 0.67 2.71
CA ALA A 13 -8.23 1.40 2.85
C ALA A 13 -9.43 0.43 3.03
N PRO A 14 -10.61 0.92 3.45
CA PRO A 14 -11.80 0.07 3.62
C PRO A 14 -12.28 -0.63 2.35
N ASP A 15 -11.89 -0.15 1.17
CA ASP A 15 -12.13 -0.78 -0.13
C ASP A 15 -11.02 -1.79 -0.54
N SER A 16 -10.18 -2.19 0.43
CA SER A 16 -9.02 -3.06 0.26
C SER A 16 -7.89 -2.48 -0.61
N SER A 17 -7.97 -1.20 -1.01
CA SER A 17 -6.92 -0.57 -1.79
C SER A 17 -5.70 -0.20 -0.95
N LEU A 18 -4.51 -0.42 -1.50
CA LEU A 18 -3.26 0.00 -0.88
C LEU A 18 -3.12 1.51 -1.06
N SER A 19 -2.87 2.22 0.03
CA SER A 19 -2.78 3.68 0.06
C SER A 19 -1.68 4.15 1.01
N PHE A 20 -1.33 5.43 0.88
CA PHE A 20 -0.39 6.10 1.75
C PHE A 20 -1.05 7.34 2.35
N THR A 21 -0.67 7.68 3.58
CA THR A 21 -1.09 8.96 4.16
C THR A 21 -0.62 10.10 3.28
N ARG A 22 -1.48 11.11 3.13
CA ARG A 22 -1.09 12.33 2.40
C ARG A 22 0.11 12.99 3.09
N PRO A 23 0.97 13.68 2.34
CA PRO A 23 2.00 14.53 2.93
C PRO A 23 1.42 15.44 4.02
N HIS A 24 2.13 15.56 5.14
CA HIS A 24 1.75 16.42 6.28
C HIS A 24 0.42 16.06 6.96
N SER A 25 -0.12 14.87 6.71
CA SER A 25 -1.34 14.40 7.34
C SER A 25 -1.16 13.00 7.90
N ALA A 26 -1.57 12.81 9.15
CA ALA A 26 -1.72 11.48 9.76
C ALA A 26 -3.12 10.89 9.55
N TYR A 27 -3.97 11.54 8.73
CA TYR A 27 -5.32 11.07 8.49
C TYR A 27 -5.30 9.74 7.73
N ILE A 28 -5.92 8.74 8.33
CA ILE A 28 -6.21 7.44 7.73
C ILE A 28 -7.72 7.23 7.85
N PRO A 29 -8.43 6.89 6.75
CA PRO A 29 -9.86 6.65 6.79
C PRO A 29 -10.25 5.60 7.85
N PRO A 30 -11.33 5.81 8.63
CA PRO A 30 -11.82 4.80 9.56
C PRO A 30 -12.10 3.47 8.86
N GLY A 31 -11.76 2.36 9.52
CA GLY A 31 -11.88 1.00 8.94
C GLY A 31 -10.67 0.55 8.13
N SER A 32 -9.63 1.38 8.00
CA SER A 32 -8.38 0.98 7.36
C SER A 32 -7.54 0.04 8.23
N VAL A 33 -6.74 -0.82 7.59
CA VAL A 33 -5.74 -1.67 8.25
C VAL A 33 -4.36 -1.05 8.11
N VAL A 34 -3.68 -0.84 9.24
CA VAL A 34 -2.36 -0.17 9.31
C VAL A 34 -1.24 -1.10 9.79
N THR A 35 -1.57 -2.33 10.16
CA THR A 35 -0.66 -3.32 10.73
C THR A 35 -0.45 -4.50 9.79
N GLY A 36 0.56 -5.33 10.05
CA GLY A 36 0.85 -6.54 9.28
C GLY A 36 1.67 -6.29 8.01
N PHE A 37 2.09 -5.04 7.80
CA PHE A 37 3.16 -4.73 6.89
C PHE A 37 4.52 -4.96 7.56
N THR A 38 5.42 -5.66 6.89
CA THR A 38 6.82 -5.80 7.32
C THR A 38 7.75 -5.79 6.12
N LEU A 39 8.97 -5.30 6.31
CA LEU A 39 10.03 -5.45 5.32
C LEU A 39 10.94 -6.63 5.74
N GLN A 40 10.96 -7.68 4.94
CA GLN A 40 11.77 -8.87 5.18
C GLN A 40 12.47 -9.28 3.89
N ASP A 41 13.79 -9.48 3.93
CA ASP A 41 14.60 -9.94 2.80
C ASP A 41 14.37 -9.12 1.51
N ASN A 42 14.27 -7.79 1.65
CA ASN A 42 13.96 -6.86 0.56
C ASN A 42 12.58 -7.07 -0.09
N GLU A 43 11.65 -7.74 0.59
CA GLU A 43 10.24 -7.87 0.19
C GLU A 43 9.35 -7.10 1.17
N LEU A 44 8.38 -6.35 0.64
CA LEU A 44 7.28 -5.82 1.44
C LEU A 44 6.24 -6.93 1.60
N VAL A 45 6.13 -7.45 2.83
CA VAL A 45 5.10 -8.41 3.22
C VAL A 45 3.87 -7.63 3.64
N SER A 46 2.71 -7.97 3.07
CA SER A 46 1.39 -7.46 3.47
C SER A 46 0.69 -8.43 4.44
N PRO A 47 -0.40 -8.02 5.11
CA PRO A 47 -1.20 -8.90 5.96
C PRO A 47 -1.63 -10.22 5.28
N SER A 48 -1.94 -10.21 3.98
CA SER A 48 -2.30 -11.40 3.20
C SER A 48 -1.16 -11.97 2.35
N ARG A 49 0.06 -11.43 2.49
CA ARG A 49 1.31 -11.82 1.78
C ARG A 49 1.32 -11.59 0.26
N PHE A 50 0.20 -11.19 -0.33
CA PHE A 50 0.07 -10.95 -1.76
C PHE A 50 -0.59 -9.60 -2.03
N PHE A 51 -0.31 -9.07 -3.21
CA PHE A 51 -0.96 -7.89 -3.76
C PHE A 51 -1.67 -8.27 -5.06
N THR A 52 -2.74 -7.56 -5.38
CA THR A 52 -3.45 -7.68 -6.66
C THR A 52 -3.49 -6.32 -7.32
N ALA A 53 -3.18 -6.25 -8.60
CA ALA A 53 -3.24 -5.00 -9.36
C ALA A 53 -4.38 -5.12 -10.36
N CYS A 54 -5.30 -4.16 -10.34
CA CYS A 54 -6.39 -4.09 -11.30
C CYS A 54 -6.25 -2.81 -12.12
N ALA A 55 -6.52 -2.89 -13.43
CA ALA A 55 -6.59 -1.71 -14.26
C ALA A 55 -7.73 -0.80 -13.81
N ASP A 56 -7.43 0.49 -13.62
CA ASP A 56 -8.34 1.56 -13.21
C ASP A 56 -8.14 2.73 -14.17
N ASP A 57 -9.08 2.89 -15.10
CA ASP A 57 -8.96 3.77 -16.28
C ASP A 57 -7.62 3.58 -17.04
N ASP A 58 -6.74 4.59 -16.97
CA ASP A 58 -5.42 4.63 -17.61
C ASP A 58 -4.27 4.22 -16.66
N ALA A 59 -4.59 3.76 -15.46
CA ALA A 59 -3.64 3.41 -14.42
C ALA A 59 -3.89 2.00 -13.85
N TRP A 60 -3.05 1.61 -12.89
CA TRP A 60 -3.23 0.40 -12.10
C TRP A 60 -3.45 0.78 -10.64
N LYS A 61 -4.49 0.22 -10.04
CA LYS A 61 -4.75 0.34 -8.60
C LYS A 61 -4.39 -0.97 -7.92
N VAL A 62 -3.64 -0.87 -6.82
CA VAL A 62 -3.15 -2.02 -6.05
C VAL A 62 -4.06 -2.26 -4.86
N TYR A 63 -4.37 -3.53 -4.62
CA TYR A 63 -5.22 -4.01 -3.55
C TYR A 63 -4.50 -5.08 -2.73
N VAL A 64 -4.84 -5.16 -1.45
CA VAL A 64 -4.44 -6.24 -0.55
C VAL A 64 -5.70 -7.01 -0.19
N PRO A 65 -5.96 -8.19 -0.78
CA PRO A 65 -7.14 -8.96 -0.44
C PRO A 65 -7.03 -9.41 1.01
N LEU A 66 -7.96 -8.98 1.87
CA LEU A 66 -8.00 -9.40 3.27
C LEU A 66 -8.77 -10.71 3.39
N GLU A 67 -9.76 -10.91 2.53
CA GLU A 67 -10.49 -12.15 2.37
C GLU A 67 -10.37 -12.68 0.93
N THR A 68 -10.53 -13.99 0.75
CA THR A 68 -10.45 -14.62 -0.59
C THR A 68 -11.57 -14.18 -1.53
N SER A 69 -12.71 -13.75 -0.97
CA SER A 69 -13.84 -13.17 -1.71
C SER A 69 -13.58 -11.76 -2.25
N ASP A 70 -12.57 -11.05 -1.74
CA ASP A 70 -12.23 -9.68 -2.18
C ASP A 70 -11.53 -9.67 -3.55
N ILE A 71 -11.10 -10.84 -4.02
CA ILE A 71 -10.54 -10.99 -5.35
C ILE A 71 -11.69 -11.01 -6.36
N ALA A 72 -12.18 -9.83 -6.72
CA ALA A 72 -12.97 -9.68 -7.94
C ALA A 72 -12.03 -9.96 -9.13
N ILE A 73 -11.93 -11.24 -9.53
CA ILE A 73 -11.17 -11.69 -10.69
C ILE A 73 -11.93 -11.24 -11.96
N SER A 74 -11.98 -9.93 -12.19
CA SER A 74 -12.27 -9.40 -13.51
C SER A 74 -11.04 -9.68 -14.40
N ARG A 75 -11.23 -9.86 -15.71
CA ARG A 75 -10.14 -10.06 -16.69
C ARG A 75 -9.13 -8.90 -16.77
N ARG A 76 -9.31 -7.85 -15.96
CA ARG A 76 -8.46 -6.65 -15.88
C ARG A 76 -7.55 -6.64 -14.64
N CYS A 77 -7.52 -7.72 -13.86
CA CYS A 77 -6.65 -7.83 -12.70
C CYS A 77 -5.52 -8.85 -12.92
N ILE A 78 -4.31 -8.46 -12.53
CA ILE A 78 -3.16 -9.35 -12.37
C ILE A 78 -3.25 -9.89 -10.94
N ALA A 79 -3.59 -11.18 -10.82
CA ALA A 79 -3.72 -11.83 -9.52
C ALA A 79 -2.35 -12.11 -8.91
N ALA A 80 -2.22 -11.78 -7.61
CA ALA A 80 -1.16 -12.20 -6.71
C ALA A 80 0.28 -11.95 -7.20
N PHE A 81 0.80 -10.75 -6.95
CA PHE A 81 2.22 -10.42 -7.08
C PHE A 81 2.84 -10.10 -5.72
N ARG A 82 4.18 -10.14 -5.67
CA ARG A 82 5.01 -9.74 -4.52
C ARG A 82 5.71 -8.43 -4.83
N VAL A 83 5.94 -7.63 -3.80
CA VAL A 83 6.61 -6.32 -3.94
C VAL A 83 8.03 -6.45 -3.39
N ALA A 84 9.01 -6.36 -4.27
CA ALA A 84 10.41 -6.24 -3.88
C ALA A 84 10.79 -4.76 -3.76
N THR A 85 11.66 -4.45 -2.81
CA THR A 85 12.29 -3.14 -2.64
C THR A 85 13.78 -3.27 -2.83
N ALA A 86 14.44 -2.20 -3.25
CA ALA A 86 15.87 -2.04 -3.12
C ALA A 86 16.14 -0.84 -2.21
N PRO A 87 17.25 -0.82 -1.46
CA PRO A 87 17.66 0.39 -0.76
C PRO A 87 17.75 1.56 -1.73
N ALA A 88 17.02 2.64 -1.46
CA ALA A 88 17.10 3.86 -2.26
C ALA A 88 18.26 4.72 -1.76
N THR A 89 19.18 5.11 -2.65
CA THR A 89 20.36 5.93 -2.30
C THR A 89 19.97 7.39 -2.02
N ASN A 90 18.87 7.86 -2.60
CA ASN A 90 18.30 9.19 -2.39
C ASN A 90 16.81 9.05 -2.05
N PRO A 91 16.45 8.68 -0.81
CA PRO A 91 15.04 8.62 -0.43
C PRO A 91 14.42 10.01 -0.61
N VAL A 92 13.39 10.10 -1.45
CA VAL A 92 12.70 11.35 -1.71
C VAL A 92 11.77 11.60 -0.53
N TRP A 93 12.08 12.63 0.25
CA TRP A 93 11.14 13.23 1.19
C TRP A 93 10.48 14.41 0.48
N GLU A 94 9.18 14.58 0.65
CA GLU A 94 8.45 15.73 0.12
C GLU A 94 8.16 16.69 1.28
N TYR A 95 8.78 17.87 1.27
CA TYR A 95 8.22 19.03 1.97
C TYR A 95 7.16 19.63 1.06
N VAL A 96 5.98 19.89 1.61
CA VAL A 96 4.94 20.71 0.99
C VAL A 96 4.70 21.88 1.92
#